data_AF-A0A2C4PW49-F1
#
_entry.id   AF-A0A2C4PW49-F1
#
_cell.length_a   1.000
_cell.length_b   1.000
_cell.length_c   1.000
_cell.angle_alpha   90.00
_cell.angle_beta   90.00
_cell.angle_gamma   90.00
#
_symmetry.space_group_name_H-M   'P 1'
#
loop_
_entity.id
_entity.type
_entity.pdbx_description
1 polymer ?
#
loop_
_entity_poly.entity_id
_entity_poly.type
_entity_poly.pdbx_seq_one_letter_code
_entity_poly.pdbx_strand_id
1 'polypeptide(L)'
;MGQFQSNLQTATQIATKMGSASDRIQSATTRSITKATRTTLSVNFKSQEANQQVLDLTKQFSDAFQQAVDNIHLVANEFERMDNELHNTFR
;
A
#
# COMPACT_ATOMS: atom_id res chain seq x y z
N MET A 1 -10.90 -36.31 -1.97
CA MET A 1 -9.73 -35.43 -2.19
C MET A 1 -9.98 -34.12 -1.46
N GLY A 2 -8.96 -33.51 -0.85
CA GLY A 2 -9.13 -32.28 -0.06
C GLY A 2 -9.48 -31.09 -0.96
N GLN A 3 -10.52 -30.34 -0.62
CA GLN A 3 -10.81 -29.05 -1.25
C GLN A 3 -9.71 -28.05 -0.88
N PHE A 4 -9.20 -27.31 -1.86
CA PHE A 4 -8.27 -26.21 -1.60
C PHE A 4 -9.10 -24.99 -1.20
N GLN A 5 -9.46 -24.86 0.08
CA GLN A 5 -10.27 -23.72 0.53
C GLN A 5 -9.49 -22.41 0.46
N SER A 6 -9.65 -21.68 -0.66
CA SER A 6 -9.19 -20.30 -0.78
C SER A 6 -9.92 -19.42 0.23
N ASN A 7 -9.16 -18.61 0.99
CA ASN A 7 -9.73 -17.58 1.86
C ASN A 7 -9.79 -16.21 1.15
N LEU A 8 -10.21 -16.23 -0.11
CA LEU A 8 -10.31 -15.06 -0.99
C LEU A 8 -11.03 -13.89 -0.32
N GLN A 9 -12.17 -14.16 0.33
CA GLN A 9 -12.96 -13.11 0.96
C GLN A 9 -12.15 -12.36 2.02
N THR A 10 -11.40 -13.07 2.87
CA THR A 10 -10.54 -12.44 3.89
C THR A 10 -9.37 -11.70 3.25
N ALA A 11 -8.71 -12.30 2.24
CA ALA A 11 -7.60 -11.65 1.54
C ALA A 11 -8.03 -10.34 0.86
N THR A 12 -9.17 -10.35 0.16
CA THR A 12 -9.77 -9.16 -0.45
C THR A 12 -10.15 -8.11 0.57
N GLN A 13 -10.74 -8.50 1.72
CA GLN A 13 -11.06 -7.53 2.78
C GLN A 13 -9.81 -6.88 3.38
N ILE A 14 -8.74 -7.65 3.59
CA ILE A 14 -7.46 -7.12 4.11
C ILE A 14 -6.84 -6.17 3.08
N ALA A 15 -6.76 -6.60 1.81
CA ALA A 15 -6.21 -5.80 0.73
C ALA A 15 -6.98 -4.49 0.54
N THR A 16 -8.31 -4.50 0.59
CA THR A 16 -9.14 -3.28 0.53
C THR A 16 -8.83 -2.32 1.68
N LYS A 17 -8.71 -2.82 2.92
CA LYS A 17 -8.35 -1.99 4.08
C LYS A 17 -6.95 -1.39 3.93
N MET A 18 -6.01 -2.18 3.42
CA MET A 18 -4.65 -1.72 3.14
C MET A 18 -4.64 -0.67 2.02
N GLY A 19 -5.40 -0.86 0.94
CA GLY A 19 -5.55 0.13 -0.14
C GLY A 19 -6.08 1.47 0.39
N SER A 20 -7.14 1.44 1.21
CA SER A 20 -7.64 2.67 1.86
C SER A 20 -6.61 3.35 2.76
N ALA A 21 -5.70 2.59 3.40
CA ALA A 21 -4.60 3.16 4.17
C ALA A 21 -3.52 3.77 3.27
N SER A 22 -3.21 3.12 2.15
CA SER A 22 -2.31 3.62 1.10
C SER A 22 -2.79 4.96 0.55
N ASP A 23 -4.08 5.05 0.17
CA ASP A 23 -4.70 6.28 -0.34
C ASP A 23 -4.56 7.45 0.65
N ARG A 24 -4.71 7.16 1.95
CA ARG A 24 -4.56 8.17 3.01
C ARG A 24 -3.12 8.65 3.15
N ILE A 25 -2.14 7.75 3.05
CA ILE A 25 -0.72 8.10 3.06
C ILE A 25 -0.38 8.96 1.84
N GLN A 26 -0.84 8.56 0.66
CA GLN A 26 -0.63 9.33 -0.56
C GLN A 26 -1.30 10.71 -0.51
N SER A 27 -2.53 10.79 0.01
CA SER A 27 -3.21 12.08 0.24
C SER A 27 -2.46 12.98 1.22
N ALA A 28 -1.84 12.42 2.27
CA ALA A 28 -1.05 13.20 3.22
C ALA A 28 0.24 13.72 2.59
N THR A 29 0.91 12.92 1.75
CA THR A 29 2.18 13.30 1.09
C THR A 29 2.01 14.26 -0.09
N THR A 30 0.81 14.36 -0.68
CA THR A 30 0.54 15.34 -1.75
C THR A 30 0.30 16.76 -1.20
N ARG A 31 0.07 16.91 0.11
CA ARG A 31 -0.11 18.22 0.74
C ARG A 31 1.21 18.97 0.82
N SER A 32 1.19 20.24 0.41
CA SER A 32 2.34 21.12 0.52
C SER A 32 2.67 21.42 1.98
N ILE A 33 3.94 21.30 2.36
CA ILE A 33 4.45 21.75 3.66
C ILE A 33 4.75 23.24 3.59
N THR A 34 4.09 24.04 4.42
CA THR A 34 4.39 25.49 4.54
C THR A 34 5.79 25.67 5.12
N LYS A 35 6.70 26.26 4.34
CA LYS A 35 8.09 26.52 4.75
C LYS A 35 8.22 27.95 5.27
N ALA A 36 8.89 28.12 6.41
CA ALA A 36 9.30 29.45 6.89
C ALA A 36 10.57 29.89 6.13
N THR A 37 10.40 30.65 5.04
CA THR A 37 11.50 31.05 4.15
C THR A 37 12.23 32.32 4.58
N ARG A 38 11.70 33.08 5.55
CA ARG A 38 12.23 34.39 5.97
C ARG A 38 13.18 34.34 7.17
N THR A 39 13.77 33.18 7.46
CA THR A 39 14.73 33.03 8.57
C THR A 39 16.04 32.44 8.06
N THR A 40 17.14 33.00 8.55
CA THR A 40 18.53 32.56 8.24
C THR A 40 19.08 31.58 9.27
N LEU A 41 18.26 31.18 10.25
CA LEU A 41 18.67 30.23 11.27
C LEU A 41 18.97 28.87 10.65
N SER A 42 20.18 28.35 10.89
CA SER A 42 20.63 27.05 10.39
C SER A 42 19.67 25.90 10.73
N VAL A 43 19.02 25.97 11.89
CA VAL A 43 17.99 25.00 12.32
C VAL A 43 16.81 24.96 11.36
N ASN A 44 16.37 26.10 10.81
CA ASN A 44 15.26 26.13 9.86
C ASN A 44 15.62 25.41 8.55
N PHE A 45 16.83 25.62 8.02
CA PHE A 45 17.29 24.91 6.83
C PHE A 45 17.34 23.40 7.06
N LYS A 46 17.88 22.96 8.20
CA LYS A 46 17.90 21.54 8.58
C LYS A 46 16.49 20.94 8.72
N SER A 47 15.56 21.68 9.32
CA SER A 47 14.17 21.24 9.42
C SER A 47 13.49 21.13 8.05
N GLN A 48 13.77 22.04 7.11
CA GLN A 48 13.24 21.96 5.75
C GLN A 48 13.80 20.77 4.96
N GLU A 49 15.09 20.50 5.11
CA GLU A 49 15.75 19.32 4.54
C GLU A 49 15.15 18.03 5.11
N ALA A 50 15.05 17.92 6.44
CA ALA A 50 14.46 16.76 7.10
C ALA A 50 13.00 16.53 6.66
N ASN A 51 12.19 17.59 6.56
CA ASN A 51 10.82 17.50 6.05
C ASN A 51 10.77 16.96 4.61
N GLN A 52 11.71 17.37 3.75
CA GLN A 52 11.79 16.88 2.38
C GLN A 52 12.20 15.40 2.33
N GLN A 53 13.21 15.01 3.11
CA GLN A 53 13.66 13.62 3.20
C GLN A 53 12.54 12.69 3.70
N VAL A 54 11.80 13.10 4.74
CA VAL A 54 10.66 12.33 5.26
C VAL A 54 9.53 12.26 4.23
N LEU A 55 9.27 13.34 3.50
CA LEU A 55 8.27 13.34 2.42
C LEU A 55 8.65 12.33 1.33
N ASP A 56 9.90 12.34 0.87
CA ASP A 56 10.36 11.47 -0.20
C ASP A 56 10.43 10.00 0.24
N LEU A 57 10.79 9.74 1.50
CA LEU A 57 10.70 8.41 2.11
C LEU A 57 9.26 7.92 2.18
N THR A 58 8.33 8.78 2.60
CA THR A 58 6.91 8.41 2.76
C THR A 58 6.27 8.08 1.41
N LYS A 59 6.64 8.79 0.33
CA LYS A 59 6.20 8.46 -1.04
C LYS A 59 6.68 7.08 -1.48
N GLN A 60 7.98 6.81 -1.34
CA GLN A 60 8.54 5.50 -1.69
C GLN A 60 7.89 4.36 -0.89
N PHE A 61 7.65 4.59 0.41
CA PHE A 61 6.91 3.64 1.24
C PHE A 61 5.48 3.43 0.74
N SER A 62 4.75 4.50 0.41
CA SER A 62 3.38 4.42 -0.10
C SER A 62 3.31 3.61 -1.39
N ASP A 63 4.24 3.83 -2.32
CA ASP A 63 4.28 3.11 -3.60
C ASP A 63 4.54 1.60 -3.39
N ALA A 64 5.52 1.26 -2.55
CA ALA A 64 5.82 -0.13 -2.21
C ALA A 64 4.67 -0.82 -1.46
N PHE A 65 4.00 -0.08 -0.57
CA PHE A 65 2.84 -0.58 0.17
C PHE A 65 1.66 -0.84 -0.76
N GLN A 66 1.39 0.07 -1.73
CA GLN A 66 0.36 -0.16 -2.74
C GLN A 66 0.66 -1.38 -3.60
N GLN A 67 1.91 -1.56 -4.04
CA GLN A 67 2.30 -2.74 -4.79
C GLN A 67 2.06 -4.04 -4.00
N ALA A 68 2.28 -4.03 -2.69
CA ALA A 68 1.98 -5.18 -1.84
C ALA A 68 0.46 -5.47 -1.78
N VAL A 69 -0.39 -4.43 -1.75
CA VAL A 69 -1.85 -4.58 -1.83
C VAL A 69 -2.28 -5.23 -3.13
N ASP A 70 -1.74 -4.74 -4.25
CA ASP A 70 -2.05 -5.27 -5.58
C ASP A 70 -1.65 -6.75 -5.70
N ASN A 71 -0.48 -7.10 -5.16
CA ASN A 71 -0.01 -8.49 -5.12
C ASN A 71 -0.95 -9.41 -4.32
N ILE A 72 -1.48 -8.94 -3.18
CA ILE A 72 -2.45 -9.73 -2.40
C ILE A 72 -3.72 -10.00 -3.21
N HIS A 73 -4.23 -8.99 -3.93
CA HIS A 73 -5.39 -9.17 -4.81
C HIS A 73 -5.11 -10.19 -5.92
N LEU A 74 -3.96 -10.10 -6.59
CA LEU A 74 -3.58 -11.03 -7.65
C LEU A 74 -3.49 -12.47 -7.15
N VAL A 75 -2.78 -12.69 -6.04
CA VAL A 75 -2.60 -14.03 -5.46
C VAL A 75 -3.93 -14.60 -4.97
N ALA A 76 -4.81 -13.78 -4.39
CA ALA A 76 -6.11 -14.24 -3.93
C ALA A 76 -6.99 -14.71 -5.11
N ASN A 77 -7.01 -13.96 -6.21
CA ASN A 77 -7.73 -14.35 -7.43
C ASN A 77 -7.15 -15.64 -8.04
N GLU A 78 -5.83 -15.81 -8.00
CA GLU A 78 -5.17 -17.01 -8.52
C GLU A 78 -5.54 -18.26 -7.70
N PHE A 79 -5.64 -18.14 -6.38
CA PHE A 79 -6.12 -19.23 -5.53
C PHE A 79 -7.58 -19.60 -5.80
N GLU A 80 -8.44 -18.61 -6.06
CA GLU A 80 -9.83 -18.87 -6.47
C GLU A 80 -9.91 -19.59 -7.82
N ARG A 81 -9.10 -19.16 -8.81
CA ARG A 81 -9.01 -19.86 -10.11
C ARG A 81 -8.62 -21.33 -9.91
N MET A 82 -7.61 -21.59 -9.09
CA MET A 82 -7.12 -22.94 -8.81
C MET A 82 -8.17 -23.82 -8.12
N ASP A 83 -8.91 -23.28 -7.14
CA ASP A 83 -10.00 -24.02 -6.47
C ASP A 83 -11.12 -24.38 -7.45
N ASN A 84 -11.50 -23.45 -8.35
CA ASN A 84 -12.48 -23.72 -9.41
C ASN A 84 -12.01 -24.79 -10.40
N GLU A 85 -10.74 -24.78 -10.80
CA GLU A 85 -10.15 -25.80 -11.69
C GLU A 85 -10.12 -27.19 -11.03
N LEU A 86 -9.72 -27.27 -9.76
CA LEU A 86 -9.75 -28.52 -8.99
C LEU A 86 -11.17 -29.05 -8.83
N HIS A 87 -12.14 -28.18 -8.52
CA HIS A 87 -13.55 -28.55 -8.42
C HIS A 87 -14.09 -29.16 -9.73
N ASN A 88 -13.75 -28.56 -10.87
CA ASN A 88 -14.19 -29.05 -12.18
C ASN A 88 -13.49 -30.36 -12.59
N THR A 89 -12.22 -30.56 -12.20
CA THR A 89 -11.42 -31.72 -12.58
C THR A 89 -11.79 -32.98 -11.79
N PHE A 90 -12.14 -32.83 -10.51
CA PHE A 90 -12.44 -33.95 -9.60
C PHE A 90 -13.94 -34.14 -9.35
N ARG A 91 -14.76 -33.64 -10.28
CA ARG A 91 -16.20 -33.80 -10.27
C ARG A 91 -16.64 -35.19 -10.67
#